data_AF-A0A3G8JIV2-F1
#
_entry.id   AF-A0A3G8JIV2-F1
#
_cell.length_a   1.000
_cell.length_b   1.000
_cell.length_c   1.000
_cell.angle_alpha   90.00
_cell.angle_beta   90.00
_cell.angle_gamma   90.00
#
_symmetry.space_group_name_H-M   'P 1'
#
loop_
_entity.id
_entity.type
_entity.pdbx_description
1 polymer ?
#
loop_
_entity_poly.entity_id
_entity_poly.type
_entity_poly.pdbx_seq_one_letter_code
_entity_poly.pdbx_strand_id
1 'polypeptide(L)'
;MPQTVSNLRHHPWIMRKNTRTPTVPLIVLDGDPAVLDHARALFRHDIPLGVVSSEYSGVVPFMLGNNGHTVALVADVDDPGQLAEAIVLVEQRLGRVSSVIRYPADLPAGTDLRATASAA
;
A
#
# COMPACT_ATOMS: atom_id res chain seq x y z
N MET A 1 50.01 -0.70 -39.84
CA MET A 1 49.92 -1.71 -38.76
C MET A 1 49.21 -1.08 -37.58
N PRO A 2 48.28 -1.77 -36.90
CA PRO A 2 46.91 -1.29 -36.73
C PRO A 2 46.54 -0.75 -35.33
N GLN A 3 45.58 0.18 -35.37
CA GLN A 3 44.45 0.48 -34.47
C GLN A 3 44.43 -0.06 -33.03
N THR A 4 44.11 0.81 -32.07
CA THR A 4 43.23 0.40 -30.96
C THR A 4 42.34 1.58 -30.55
N VAL A 5 41.11 1.54 -31.05
CA VAL A 5 39.96 2.27 -30.53
C VAL A 5 39.69 1.79 -29.09
N SER A 6 39.83 2.67 -28.09
CA SER A 6 39.40 2.36 -26.73
C SER A 6 37.86 2.37 -26.70
N ASN A 7 37.30 1.18 -26.89
CA ASN A 7 35.90 0.88 -26.62
C ASN A 7 35.62 1.18 -25.14
N LEU A 8 34.81 2.20 -24.89
CA LEU A 8 34.18 2.48 -23.61
C LEU A 8 33.38 1.22 -23.22
N ARG A 9 33.85 0.49 -22.21
CA ARG A 9 33.11 -0.63 -21.65
C ARG A 9 31.86 -0.06 -21.00
N HIS A 10 30.72 -0.17 -21.69
CA HIS A 10 29.42 -0.11 -21.05
C HIS A 10 29.42 -1.16 -19.94
N HIS A 11 29.54 -0.71 -18.68
CA HIS A 11 29.10 -1.50 -17.55
C HIS A 11 27.59 -1.67 -17.72
N PRO A 12 27.06 -2.89 -17.97
CA PRO A 12 25.64 -3.09 -17.85
C PRO A 12 25.34 -2.92 -16.36
N TRP A 13 24.74 -1.78 -16.01
CA TRP A 13 24.01 -1.68 -14.76
C TRP A 13 23.00 -2.82 -14.81
N ILE A 14 23.25 -3.86 -14.02
CA ILE A 14 22.27 -4.89 -13.73
C ILE A 14 21.19 -4.16 -12.94
N MET A 15 20.24 -3.56 -13.66
CA MET A 15 18.95 -3.20 -13.13
C MET A 15 18.33 -4.52 -12.68
N ARG A 16 18.47 -4.81 -11.38
CA ARG A 16 17.61 -5.79 -10.72
C ARG A 16 16.19 -5.25 -10.87
N LYS A 17 15.50 -5.66 -11.94
CA LYS A 17 14.06 -5.46 -12.08
C LYS A 17 13.42 -6.17 -10.89
N ASN A 18 13.14 -5.43 -9.84
CA ASN A 18 12.35 -5.93 -8.74
C ASN A 18 10.90 -5.98 -9.25
N THR A 19 10.54 -7.08 -9.92
CA THR A 19 9.23 -7.35 -10.55
C THR A 19 8.12 -7.63 -9.53
N ARG A 20 8.27 -7.16 -8.28
CA ARG A 20 7.21 -7.27 -7.29
C ARG A 20 6.31 -6.06 -7.44
N THR A 21 5.10 -6.29 -7.96
CA THR A 21 4.00 -5.33 -7.85
C THR A 21 3.91 -4.91 -6.38
N PRO A 22 3.90 -3.61 -6.07
CA PRO A 22 3.73 -3.15 -4.70
C PRO A 22 2.46 -3.77 -4.13
N THR A 23 2.54 -4.26 -2.88
CA THR A 23 1.40 -4.81 -2.16
C THR A 23 0.95 -3.83 -1.10
N VAL A 24 -0.34 -3.59 -1.00
CA VAL A 24 -0.92 -2.64 -0.05
C VAL A 24 -2.01 -3.29 0.81
N PRO A 25 -2.16 -2.88 2.08
CA PRO A 25 -3.34 -3.25 2.85
C PRO A 25 -4.55 -2.42 2.41
N LEU A 26 -5.73 -3.04 2.41
CA LEU A 26 -7.00 -2.34 2.41
C LEU A 26 -7.56 -2.34 3.84
N ILE A 27 -7.83 -1.16 4.38
CA ILE A 27 -8.38 -0.99 5.72
C ILE A 27 -9.84 -0.56 5.65
N VAL A 28 -10.71 -1.32 6.32
CA VAL A 28 -12.14 -1.06 6.43
C VAL A 28 -12.39 -0.34 7.75
N LEU A 29 -12.89 0.89 7.69
CA LEU A 29 -13.23 1.69 8.86
C LEU A 29 -14.73 1.53 9.17
N ASP A 30 -15.01 0.76 10.21
CA ASP A 30 -16.36 0.41 10.67
C ASP A 30 -16.53 0.72 12.17
N GLY A 31 -16.08 1.91 12.58
CA GLY A 31 -16.19 2.41 13.96
C GLY A 31 -15.17 1.85 14.97
N ASP A 32 -14.36 0.86 14.60
CA ASP A 32 -13.35 0.31 15.51
C ASP A 32 -12.12 1.25 15.68
N PRO A 33 -11.81 1.68 16.91
CA PRO A 33 -10.73 2.64 17.15
C PRO A 33 -9.32 2.07 16.93
N ALA A 34 -9.11 0.76 17.11
CA ALA A 34 -7.80 0.14 16.91
C ALA A 34 -7.45 0.04 15.41
N VAL A 35 -8.46 -0.30 14.59
CA VAL A 35 -8.30 -0.32 13.13
C VAL A 35 -8.06 1.10 12.59
N LEU A 36 -8.78 2.10 13.12
CA LEU A 36 -8.55 3.50 12.77
C LEU A 36 -7.14 3.99 13.18
N ASP A 37 -6.67 3.65 14.37
CA ASP A 37 -5.32 4.01 14.82
C ASP A 37 -4.25 3.40 13.91
N HIS A 38 -4.42 2.14 13.53
CA HIS A 38 -3.53 1.46 12.58
C HIS A 38 -3.50 2.17 11.23
N ALA A 39 -4.65 2.52 10.66
CA ALA A 39 -4.72 3.27 9.40
C ALA A 39 -4.01 4.62 9.51
N ARG A 40 -4.21 5.35 10.62
CA ARG A 40 -3.53 6.62 10.88
C ARG A 40 -2.03 6.46 11.06
N ALA A 41 -1.56 5.37 11.65
CA ALA A 41 -0.14 5.08 11.76
C ALA A 41 0.49 4.90 10.37
N LEU A 42 -0.10 4.07 9.50
CA LEU A 42 0.38 3.87 8.13
C LEU A 42 0.39 5.19 7.33
N PHE A 43 -0.70 5.94 7.41
CA PHE A 43 -0.83 7.24 6.72
C PHE A 43 0.25 8.24 7.16
N ARG A 44 0.48 8.37 8.47
CA ARG A 44 1.53 9.27 9.00
C ARG A 44 2.95 8.86 8.60
N HIS A 45 3.17 7.59 8.34
CA HIS A 45 4.46 7.05 7.93
C HIS A 45 4.64 6.99 6.40
N ASP A 46 3.71 7.57 5.62
CA ASP A 46 3.73 7.55 4.15
C ASP A 46 3.76 6.11 3.57
N ILE A 47 3.21 5.15 4.32
CA ILE A 47 3.10 3.76 3.87
C ILE A 47 1.85 3.66 2.97
N PRO A 48 1.96 3.13 1.74
CA PRO A 48 0.81 3.03 0.85
C PRO A 48 -0.33 2.16 1.42
N LEU A 49 -1.56 2.67 1.36
CA LEU A 49 -2.74 1.97 1.87
C LEU A 49 -4.02 2.36 1.13
N GLY A 50 -4.95 1.40 1.04
CA GLY A 50 -6.35 1.68 0.75
C GLY A 50 -7.14 1.86 2.04
N VAL A 51 -8.07 2.79 2.08
CA VAL A 51 -9.01 3.01 3.18
C VAL A 51 -10.42 3.08 2.62
N VAL A 52 -11.33 2.31 3.19
CA VAL A 52 -12.76 2.30 2.83
C VAL A 52 -13.62 2.43 4.07
N SER A 53 -14.71 3.19 3.98
CA SER A 53 -15.72 3.30 5.03
C SER A 53 -17.08 3.54 4.41
N SER A 54 -18.14 3.15 5.11
CA SER A 54 -19.50 3.55 4.75
C SER A 54 -19.81 5.00 5.13
N GLU A 55 -18.98 5.60 5.99
CA GLU A 55 -19.12 7.00 6.39
C GLU A 55 -18.09 7.90 5.71
N TYR A 56 -18.57 8.95 5.04
CA TYR A 56 -17.71 9.98 4.45
C TYR A 56 -16.75 10.60 5.48
N SER A 57 -17.24 10.89 6.69
CA SER A 57 -16.44 11.42 7.80
C SER A 57 -15.26 10.55 8.18
N GLY A 58 -15.37 9.22 8.03
CA GLY A 58 -14.31 8.27 8.35
C GLY A 58 -13.10 8.36 7.41
N VAL A 59 -13.34 8.67 6.13
CA VAL A 59 -12.28 8.67 5.11
C VAL A 59 -11.71 10.04 4.78
N VAL A 60 -12.42 11.13 5.08
CA VAL A 60 -11.96 12.52 4.85
C VAL A 60 -10.54 12.78 5.36
N PRO A 61 -10.13 12.35 6.57
CA PRO A 61 -8.77 12.57 7.06
C PRO A 61 -7.67 11.95 6.18
N PHE A 62 -8.00 10.92 5.40
CA PHE A 62 -7.07 10.22 4.50
C PHE A 62 -7.09 10.79 3.07
N MET A 63 -8.15 11.53 2.72
CA MET A 63 -8.22 12.30 1.47
C MET A 63 -7.37 13.58 1.57
N LEU A 64 -7.40 14.21 2.74
CA LEU A 64 -6.68 15.45 3.03
C LEU A 64 -5.24 15.13 3.42
N GLY A 65 -4.25 15.70 2.72
CA GLY A 65 -2.83 15.43 2.99
C GLY A 65 -2.29 14.16 2.33
N ASN A 66 -3.02 13.59 1.37
CA ASN A 66 -2.57 12.44 0.60
C ASN A 66 -1.41 12.82 -0.35
N ASN A 67 -0.22 12.27 -0.11
CA ASN A 67 0.97 12.44 -0.95
C ASN A 67 0.96 11.54 -2.22
N GLY A 68 -0.17 10.91 -2.53
CA GLY A 68 -0.33 9.97 -3.65
C GLY A 68 -0.25 8.50 -3.25
N HIS A 69 0.02 8.21 -1.98
CA HIS A 69 0.18 6.85 -1.45
C HIS A 69 -1.09 6.28 -0.84
N THR A 70 -2.17 7.06 -0.76
CA THR A 70 -3.43 6.62 -0.17
C THR A 70 -4.58 6.65 -1.17
N VAL A 71 -5.45 5.65 -1.11
CA VAL A 71 -6.73 5.63 -1.82
C VAL A 71 -7.81 5.57 -0.76
N ALA A 72 -8.63 6.62 -0.67
CA ALA A 72 -9.69 6.75 0.30
C ALA A 72 -11.05 6.72 -0.42
N LEU A 73 -11.90 5.75 -0.08
CA LEU A 73 -13.15 5.47 -0.78
C LEU A 73 -14.31 5.43 0.20
N VAL A 74 -15.48 5.94 -0.21
CA VAL A 74 -16.73 5.73 0.51
C VAL A 74 -17.50 4.63 -0.19
N ALA A 75 -17.83 3.56 0.54
CA ALA A 75 -18.56 2.42 0.04
C ALA A 75 -19.28 1.70 1.19
N ASP A 76 -20.41 1.07 0.92
CA ASP A 76 -21.03 0.13 1.86
C ASP A 76 -20.08 -1.06 2.05
N VAL A 77 -19.59 -1.24 3.29
CA VAL A 77 -18.58 -2.26 3.61
C VAL A 77 -19.21 -3.64 3.87
N ASP A 78 -20.53 -3.68 4.03
CA ASP A 78 -21.33 -4.90 4.18
C ASP A 78 -21.90 -5.37 2.84
N ASP A 79 -21.92 -4.51 1.82
CA ASP A 79 -22.18 -4.92 0.45
C ASP A 79 -20.91 -5.53 -0.21
N PRO A 80 -20.91 -6.84 -0.51
CA PRO A 80 -19.72 -7.49 -1.05
C PRO A 80 -19.36 -7.00 -2.46
N GLY A 81 -20.32 -6.47 -3.23
CA GLY A 81 -20.08 -5.93 -4.56
C GLY A 81 -19.29 -4.61 -4.49
N GLN A 82 -19.71 -3.71 -3.62
CA GLN A 82 -19.03 -2.43 -3.38
C GLN A 82 -17.65 -2.63 -2.76
N LEU A 83 -17.50 -3.57 -1.83
CA LEU A 83 -16.18 -3.90 -1.27
C LEU A 83 -15.23 -4.48 -2.34
N ALA A 84 -15.73 -5.34 -3.22
CA ALA A 84 -14.94 -5.88 -4.34
C ALA A 84 -14.51 -4.77 -5.31
N GLU A 85 -15.41 -3.82 -5.62
CA GLU A 85 -15.07 -2.66 -6.44
C GLU A 85 -13.99 -1.79 -5.78
N ALA A 86 -14.11 -1.55 -4.47
CA ALA A 86 -13.10 -0.80 -3.71
C ALA A 86 -11.72 -1.48 -3.78
N ILE A 87 -11.66 -2.80 -3.67
CA ILE A 87 -10.42 -3.57 -3.85
C ILE A 87 -9.84 -3.31 -5.24
N VAL A 88 -10.64 -3.47 -6.30
CA VAL A 88 -10.19 -3.26 -7.69
C VAL A 88 -9.63 -1.85 -7.90
N LEU A 89 -10.31 -0.82 -7.37
CA LEU A 89 -9.84 0.56 -7.49
C LEU A 89 -8.51 0.81 -6.78
N VAL A 90 -8.33 0.22 -5.60
CA VAL A 90 -7.05 0.27 -4.86
C VAL A 90 -5.95 -0.46 -5.66
N GLU A 91 -6.25 -1.64 -6.18
CA GLU A 91 -5.30 -2.44 -6.95
C GLU A 91 -4.81 -1.73 -8.22
N GLN A 92 -5.72 -1.06 -8.93
CA GLN A 92 -5.40 -0.30 -10.13
C GLN A 92 -4.49 0.90 -9.85
N ARG A 93 -4.55 1.47 -8.64
CA ARG A 93 -3.88 2.73 -8.32
C ARG A 93 -2.60 2.57 -7.51
N LEU A 94 -2.60 1.66 -6.53
CA LEU A 94 -1.49 1.50 -5.58
C LEU A 94 -0.76 0.17 -5.73
N GLY A 95 -1.38 -0.82 -6.39
CA GLY A 95 -0.86 -2.18 -6.50
C GLY A 95 -1.68 -3.19 -5.71
N ARG A 96 -1.31 -4.47 -5.82
CA ARG A 96 -2.11 -5.62 -5.34
C ARG A 96 -2.51 -5.48 -3.88
N VAL A 97 -3.78 -5.76 -3.56
CA VAL A 97 -4.23 -5.79 -2.16
C VAL A 97 -3.75 -7.10 -1.53
N SER A 98 -2.91 -7.02 -0.49
CA SER A 98 -2.38 -8.21 0.19
C SER A 98 -3.25 -8.69 1.34
N SER A 99 -4.02 -7.79 1.94
CA SER A 99 -4.81 -8.05 3.15
C SER A 99 -5.95 -7.05 3.23
N VAL A 100 -7.09 -7.50 3.75
CA VAL A 100 -8.22 -6.66 4.14
C VAL A 100 -8.27 -6.68 5.67
N ILE A 101 -8.17 -5.51 6.30
CA ILE A 101 -8.18 -5.36 7.76
C ILE A 101 -9.50 -4.68 8.13
N ARG A 102 -10.41 -5.42 8.78
CA ARG A 102 -11.72 -4.90 9.18
C ARG A 102 -11.89 -4.90 10.69
N TYR A 103 -11.28 -5.86 11.37
CA TYR A 103 -11.40 -6.04 12.81
C TYR A 103 -10.03 -5.98 13.49
N PRO A 104 -9.98 -5.71 14.81
CA PRO A 104 -8.73 -5.76 15.58
C PRO A 104 -7.98 -7.09 15.46
N ALA A 105 -8.70 -8.20 15.27
CA ALA A 105 -8.12 -9.53 15.10
C ALA A 105 -7.34 -9.68 13.78
N ASP A 106 -7.63 -8.85 12.78
CA ASP A 106 -6.93 -8.83 11.49
C ASP A 106 -5.65 -8.00 11.54
N LEU A 107 -5.44 -7.25 12.62
CA LEU A 107 -4.26 -6.41 12.77
C LEU A 107 -3.01 -7.29 12.84
N PRO A 108 -1.93 -6.90 12.14
CA PRO A 108 -0.69 -7.65 12.21
C PRO A 108 -0.21 -7.70 13.66
N ALA A 109 -0.14 -8.90 14.22
CA ALA A 109 0.40 -9.13 15.55
C ALA A 109 1.87 -8.70 15.56
N GLY A 110 2.13 -7.48 16.05
CA GLY A 110 3.46 -6.90 16.22
C GLY A 110 4.46 -7.32 15.15
N THR A 111 4.33 -6.80 13.92
CA THR A 111 5.41 -6.96 12.96
C THR A 111 6.63 -6.22 13.46
N ASP A 112 7.56 -6.96 14.03
CA ASP A 112 8.95 -6.59 14.23
C ASP A 112 9.45 -6.05 12.88
N LEU A 113 9.47 -4.72 12.72
CA LEU A 113 9.93 -3.98 11.52
C LEU A 113 11.42 -4.25 11.18
N ARG A 114 12.03 -5.24 11.82
CA ARG A 114 13.42 -5.64 11.72
C ARG A 114 13.65 -6.81 10.76
N ALA A 115 12.60 -7.56 10.39
CA ALA A 115 12.76 -8.76 9.54
C ALA A 115 13.01 -8.46 8.05
N THR A 116 12.78 -7.23 7.59
CA THR A 116 13.06 -6.83 6.19
C THR A 116 14.42 -6.16 5.98
N ALA A 117 15.20 -5.92 7.04
CA ALA A 117 16.52 -5.29 6.95
C ALA A 117 17.71 -6.27 6.99
N SER A 118 17.49 -7.58 7.09
CA SER A 118 18.56 -8.59 7.17
C SER A 118 18.55 -9.55 5.97
N ALA A 119 18.58 -8.99 4.77
CA ALA A 119 18.97 -9.71 3.56
C ALA A 119 19.71 -8.76 2.62
N ALA A 120 20.84 -8.23 3.11
CA ALA A 120 21.84 -7.50 2.34
C ALA A 120 23.21 -8.17 2.57
#